data_AF-N8Z2T5-F1
#
_entry.id   AF-N8Z2T5-F1
#
_cell.length_a   1.000
_cell.length_b   1.000
_cell.length_c   1.000
_cell.angle_alpha   90.00
_cell.angle_beta   90.00
_cell.angle_gamma   90.00
#
_symmetry.space_group_name_H-M   'P 1'
#
loop_
_entity.id
_entity.type
_entity.pdbx_description
1 polymer ?
#
loop_
_entity_poly.entity_id
_entity_poly.type
_entity_poly.pdbx_seq_one_letter_code
_entity_poly.pdbx_strand_id
1 'polypeptide(L)'
;MPSNLNRNHVLKLVEEQFTNRENIKKSQYCDQVYHTTGKVGLSILITENENISVFHKGEVVETILVIPPSSEDRAKYQASRIMDKIDLVIEKEAAAI
;
A
#
# COMPACT_ATOMS: atom_id res chain seq x y z
N MET A 1 -19.25 12.71 18.89
CA MET A 1 -18.33 11.58 19.15
C MET A 1 -16.99 11.93 18.52
N PRO A 2 -15.86 11.83 19.22
CA PRO A 2 -14.56 12.00 18.56
C PRO A 2 -14.44 10.93 17.48
N SER A 3 -14.04 11.32 16.29
CA SER A 3 -13.78 10.37 15.21
C SER A 3 -12.63 9.46 15.65
N ASN A 4 -12.85 8.15 15.70
CA ASN A 4 -11.80 7.15 15.92
C ASN A 4 -10.89 7.00 14.68
N LEU A 5 -10.69 8.09 13.95
CA LEU A 5 -9.85 8.17 12.77
C LEU A 5 -8.39 8.09 13.20
N ASN A 6 -7.79 6.96 12.88
CA ASN A 6 -6.39 6.65 13.15
C ASN A 6 -5.75 6.12 11.86
N ARG A 7 -4.45 5.83 11.92
CA ARG A 7 -3.72 5.32 10.76
C ARG A 7 -4.28 4.00 10.24
N ASN A 8 -4.79 3.13 11.13
CA ASN A 8 -5.44 1.87 10.73
C ASN A 8 -6.65 2.09 9.82
N HIS A 9 -7.37 3.21 9.97
CA HIS A 9 -8.45 3.55 9.04
C HIS A 9 -7.93 3.79 7.62
N VAL A 10 -6.82 4.54 7.48
CA VAL A 10 -6.17 4.75 6.18
C VAL A 10 -5.64 3.42 5.61
N LEU A 11 -5.02 2.59 6.44
CA LEU A 11 -4.50 1.28 6.01
C LEU A 11 -5.61 0.36 5.48
N LYS A 12 -6.77 0.33 6.13
CA LYS A 12 -7.94 -0.42 5.64
C LYS A 12 -8.42 0.09 4.29
N LEU A 13 -8.50 1.40 4.10
CA LEU A 13 -8.86 2.00 2.80
C LEU A 13 -7.85 1.67 1.69
N VAL A 14 -6.57 1.49 2.03
CA VAL A 14 -5.53 1.04 1.08
C VAL A 14 -5.69 -0.46 0.79
N GLU A 15 -5.88 -1.29 1.82
CA GLU A 15 -6.12 -2.73 1.66
C GLU A 15 -7.34 -3.01 0.78
N GLU A 16 -8.46 -2.29 0.99
CA GLU A 16 -9.65 -2.38 0.14
C GLU A 16 -9.33 -2.06 -1.32
N GLN A 17 -8.53 -1.02 -1.58
CA GLN A 17 -8.10 -0.67 -2.93
C GLN A 17 -7.17 -1.73 -3.55
N PHE A 18 -6.30 -2.38 -2.77
CA PHE A 18 -5.52 -3.53 -3.26
C PHE A 18 -6.42 -4.70 -3.65
N THR A 19 -7.41 -5.05 -2.82
CA THR A 19 -8.31 -6.17 -3.11
C THR A 19 -9.19 -5.95 -4.34
N ASN A 20 -9.44 -4.69 -4.70
CA ASN A 20 -10.21 -4.33 -5.88
C ASN A 20 -9.38 -4.29 -7.17
N ARG A 21 -8.07 -4.53 -7.11
CA ARG A 21 -7.18 -4.49 -8.26
C ARG A 21 -6.83 -5.89 -8.74
N GLU A 22 -7.08 -6.15 -10.02
CA GLU A 22 -6.79 -7.45 -10.65
C GLU A 22 -5.28 -7.79 -10.63
N ASN A 23 -4.43 -6.77 -10.65
CA ASN A 23 -2.98 -6.92 -10.72
C ASN A 23 -2.30 -7.00 -9.34
N ILE A 24 -3.06 -7.10 -8.24
CA ILE A 24 -2.51 -7.22 -6.88
C ILE A 24 -3.20 -8.40 -6.20
N LYS A 25 -2.41 -9.30 -5.60
CA LYS A 25 -2.92 -10.47 -4.88
C LYS A 25 -2.37 -10.50 -3.46
N LYS A 26 -3.24 -10.77 -2.49
CA LYS A 26 -2.83 -11.03 -1.11
C LYS A 26 -2.00 -12.31 -1.04
N SER A 27 -0.94 -12.30 -0.23
CA SER A 27 -0.10 -13.47 0.00
C SER A 27 -0.88 -14.57 0.70
N GLN A 28 -0.59 -15.82 0.39
CA GLN A 28 -1.17 -16.98 1.06
C GLN A 28 -0.45 -17.32 2.38
N TYR A 29 0.74 -16.75 2.60
CA TYR A 29 1.61 -17.10 3.73
C TYR A 29 1.69 -16.00 4.79
N CYS A 30 1.26 -14.78 4.47
CA CYS A 30 1.32 -13.65 5.37
C CYS A 30 0.19 -12.66 5.07
N ASP A 31 -0.69 -12.43 6.04
CA ASP A 31 -1.88 -11.57 5.88
C ASP A 31 -1.56 -10.09 5.67
N GLN A 32 -0.31 -9.68 5.88
CA GLN A 32 0.17 -8.31 5.73
C GLN A 32 0.85 -8.05 4.38
N VAL A 33 1.06 -9.11 3.58
CA VAL A 33 1.82 -9.03 2.33
C VAL A 33 0.89 -9.15 1.14
N TYR A 34 1.08 -8.28 0.16
CA TYR A 34 0.46 -8.31 -1.16
C TYR A 34 1.55 -8.43 -2.21
N HIS A 35 1.21 -8.97 -3.36
CA HIS A 35 2.12 -9.16 -4.48
C HIS A 35 1.51 -8.55 -5.73
N THR A 36 2.30 -7.80 -6.49
CA THR A 36 1.88 -7.38 -7.82
C THR A 36 2.01 -8.56 -8.77
N THR A 37 0.95 -8.84 -9.52
CA THR A 37 0.95 -9.87 -10.55
C THR A 37 1.36 -9.24 -11.87
N GLY A 38 2.44 -9.72 -12.48
CA GLY A 38 2.97 -9.16 -13.72
C GLY A 38 4.48 -9.32 -13.81
N LYS A 39 5.11 -8.59 -14.73
CA LYS A 39 6.55 -8.72 -15.05
C LYS A 39 7.48 -8.30 -13.91
N VAL A 40 7.04 -7.40 -13.03
CA VAL A 40 7.91 -6.74 -12.03
C VAL A 40 7.94 -7.49 -10.68
N GLY A 41 6.92 -8.32 -10.39
CA GLY A 41 6.92 -9.18 -9.18
C GLY A 41 7.24 -8.45 -7.88
N LEU A 42 6.57 -7.33 -7.60
CA LEU A 42 6.78 -6.57 -6.36
C LEU A 42 6.02 -7.21 -5.20
N SER A 43 6.56 -7.06 -3.99
CA SER A 43 5.86 -7.39 -2.75
C SER A 43 5.60 -6.12 -1.95
N ILE A 44 4.39 -5.97 -1.41
CA ILE A 44 3.94 -4.81 -0.65
C ILE A 44 3.60 -5.30 0.75
N LEU A 45 4.30 -4.80 1.75
CA LEU A 45 4.07 -5.12 3.16
C LEU A 45 3.33 -3.96 3.83
N ILE A 46 2.18 -4.25 4.43
CA ILE A 46 1.48 -3.34 5.34
C ILE A 46 1.86 -3.72 6.77
N THR A 47 2.66 -2.89 7.43
CA THR A 47 3.13 -3.16 8.79
C THR A 47 2.13 -2.67 9.85
N GLU A 48 2.09 -3.35 10.99
CA GLU A 48 1.36 -2.88 12.18
C GLU A 48 1.93 -1.55 12.72
N ASN A 49 3.20 -1.27 12.41
CA ASN A 49 3.89 -0.01 12.71
C ASN A 49 3.53 1.12 11.72
N GLU A 50 2.38 1.01 11.06
CA GLU A 50 1.71 2.12 10.38
C GLU A 50 2.40 2.59 9.09
N ASN A 51 3.26 1.75 8.51
CA ASN A 51 3.99 2.02 7.27
C ASN A 51 3.69 0.97 6.20
N ILE A 52 3.77 1.41 4.94
CA ILE A 52 3.66 0.54 3.78
C ILE A 52 5.03 0.49 3.10
N SER A 53 5.60 -0.70 2.99
CA SER A 53 6.90 -0.91 2.35
C SER A 53 6.73 -1.69 1.05
N VAL A 54 7.37 -1.23 -0.02
CA VAL A 54 7.40 -1.93 -1.30
C VAL A 54 8.77 -2.56 -1.49
N PHE A 55 8.79 -3.84 -1.83
CA PHE A 55 9.97 -4.66 -2.02
C PHE A 55 10.07 -5.14 -3.45
N HIS A 56 11.29 -5.14 -3.98
CA HIS A 56 11.65 -5.78 -5.24
C HIS A 56 12.89 -6.64 -5.01
N LYS A 57 12.86 -7.93 -5.37
CA LYS A 57 14.01 -8.86 -5.23
C LYS A 57 14.64 -8.91 -3.83
N GLY A 58 13.83 -8.69 -2.78
CA GLY A 58 14.27 -8.72 -1.38
C GLY A 58 14.78 -7.38 -0.84
N GLU A 59 14.86 -6.34 -1.68
CA GLU A 59 15.27 -4.99 -1.27
C GLU A 59 14.05 -4.08 -1.11
N VAL A 60 14.10 -3.17 -0.14
CA VAL A 60 13.07 -2.11 0.02
C VAL A 60 13.33 -1.02 -1.01
N VAL A 61 12.40 -0.83 -1.95
CA VAL A 61 12.49 0.21 -2.97
C VAL A 61 11.74 1.49 -2.58
N GLU A 62 10.74 1.36 -1.71
CA GLU A 62 9.96 2.51 -1.24
C GLU A 62 9.37 2.24 0.15
N THR A 63 9.30 3.28 0.98
CA THR A 63 8.60 3.24 2.27
C THR A 63 7.69 4.44 2.39
N ILE A 64 6.40 4.18 2.61
CA ILE A 64 5.36 5.19 2.71
C ILE A 64 4.88 5.23 4.16
N LEU A 65 5.11 6.38 4.80
CA LEU A 65 4.66 6.64 6.16
C LEU A 65 3.18 7.06 6.13
N VAL A 66 2.35 6.42 6.94
CA VAL A 66 0.94 6.80 7.10
C VAL A 66 0.79 7.71 8.31
N ILE A 67 0.07 8.82 8.15
CA ILE A 67 -0.14 9.78 9.23
C ILE A 67 -1.59 9.74 9.70
N PRO A 68 -1.88 10.01 10.99
CA PRO A 68 -3.26 10.01 11.48
C PRO A 68 -4.07 11.06 10.71
N PRO A 69 -5.19 10.69 10.06
CA PRO A 69 -5.97 11.63 9.29
C PRO A 69 -6.82 12.51 10.22
N SER A 70 -6.91 13.80 9.90
CA SER A 70 -7.75 14.75 10.67
C SER A 70 -9.24 14.69 10.32
N SER A 71 -9.60 14.03 9.21
CA SER A 71 -10.99 13.84 8.75
C SER A 71 -11.09 12.63 7.81
N GLU A 72 -12.31 12.18 7.54
CA GLU A 72 -12.57 11.09 6.60
C GLU A 72 -12.07 11.41 5.19
N ASP A 73 -12.30 12.63 4.71
CA ASP A 73 -11.82 13.08 3.40
C ASP A 73 -10.29 13.06 3.33
N ARG A 74 -9.61 13.42 4.43
CA ARG A 74 -8.16 13.31 4.53
C ARG A 74 -7.68 11.86 4.53
N ALA A 75 -8.43 10.93 5.14
CA ALA A 75 -8.10 9.51 5.13
C ALA A 75 -8.20 8.94 3.71
N LYS A 76 -9.31 9.21 3.00
CA LYS A 76 -9.50 8.81 1.60
C LYS A 76 -8.46 9.42 0.68
N TYR A 77 -8.17 10.71 0.85
CA TYR A 77 -7.13 11.40 0.10
C TYR A 77 -5.75 10.75 0.32
N GLN A 78 -5.38 10.46 1.58
CA GLN A 78 -4.12 9.78 1.88
C GLN A 78 -4.07 8.38 1.23
N ALA A 79 -5.14 7.58 1.36
CA ALA A 79 -5.20 6.25 0.77
C ALA A 79 -5.03 6.31 -0.77
N SER A 80 -5.71 7.24 -1.44
CA SER A 80 -5.53 7.46 -2.88
C SER A 80 -4.10 7.85 -3.24
N ARG A 81 -3.46 8.75 -2.48
CA ARG A 81 -2.07 9.17 -2.72
C ARG A 81 -1.06 8.05 -2.50
N ILE A 82 -1.31 7.18 -1.54
CA ILE A 82 -0.51 5.97 -1.31
C ILE A 82 -0.58 5.08 -2.55
N MET A 83 -1.78 4.85 -3.07
CA MET A 83 -1.98 4.06 -4.29
C MET A 83 -1.25 4.65 -5.50
N ASP A 84 -1.39 5.96 -5.74
CA ASP A 84 -0.67 6.65 -6.82
C ASP A 84 0.84 6.43 -6.72
N LYS A 85 1.39 6.46 -5.50
CA LYS A 85 2.82 6.30 -5.26
C LYS A 85 3.28 4.85 -5.52
N ILE A 86 2.46 3.87 -5.16
CA ILE A 86 2.73 2.45 -5.46
C ILE A 86 2.70 2.21 -6.97
N ASP A 87 1.73 2.78 -7.69
CA ASP A 87 1.66 2.70 -9.15
C ASP A 87 2.90 3.28 -9.82
N LEU A 88 3.35 4.45 -9.35
CA LEU A 88 4.56 5.06 -9.84
C LEU A 88 5.80 4.17 -9.60
N VAL A 89 5.87 3.46 -8.47
CA VAL A 89 6.96 2.50 -8.21
C VAL A 89 6.86 1.31 -9.17
N ILE A 90 5.67 0.76 -9.39
CA ILE A 90 5.44 -0.33 -10.36
C ILE A 90 5.92 0.07 -11.75
N GLU A 91 5.55 1.26 -12.23
CA GLU A 91 5.94 1.76 -13.54
C GLU A 91 7.45 1.99 -13.65
N LYS A 92 8.08 2.58 -12.62
CA LYS A 92 9.52 2.81 -12.58
C LYS A 92 10.31 1.50 -12.63
N GLU A 93 9.92 0.53 -11.82
CA GLU A 93 10.57 -0.78 -11.78
C GLU A 93 10.32 -1.57 -13.07
N ALA A 94 9.15 -1.41 -13.71
CA ALA A 94 8.86 -2.02 -15.02
C ALA A 94 9.76 -1.45 -16.13
N ALA A 95 10.06 -0.14 -16.10
CA ALA A 95 10.90 0.52 -17.09
C ALA A 95 12.40 0.23 -16.91
N ALA A 96 12.82 -0.25 -15.75
CA ALA A 96 14.21 -0.59 -15.43
C ALA A 96 14.61 -2.03 -15.81
N ILE A 97 13.66 -2.84 -16.28
CA ILE A 97 13.82 -4.24 -16.72
C ILE A 97 13.91 -4.31 -18.25
#